data_AF-A0A4Q2YWA7-F1
#
_entry.id   AF-A0A4Q2YWA7-F1
#
_cell.length_a   1.000
_cell.length_b   1.000
_cell.length_c   1.000
_cell.angle_alpha   90.00
_cell.angle_beta   90.00
_cell.angle_gamma   90.00
#
_symmetry.space_group_name_H-M   'P 1'
#
loop_
_entity.id
_entity.type
_entity.pdbx_description
1 polymer ?
#
loop_
_entity_poly.entity_id
_entity_poly.type
_entity_poly.pdbx_seq_one_letter_code
_entity_poly.pdbx_strand_id
1 'polypeptide(L)'
;YQHYQNAGAWNWQSRASFGNAGQGGPAFNDTTQVASVFEPKVAEAIYVAMLAEEEVPVITGRVDLDDGVVMSGGKINRLKLEDGREFAGKIFIDASYEGDLLPGAGVSFTVGREANVAHGETYNGIQAARATKNQLRDGIDPYVTPGNAASGLLPGVNADAGGADGSADNKLQAYCFRMVLTDIAANRVMVAQPPGYNEADYELLFRSIEAGQTSGFFKLDLMPNRKTDSNNTGGISTDFIGKNYGPGWNWATLDHDERIALAKQHENWQRGLIWTLQNHPRVPVSIRNAYASWGLPADEFTDNGNWPWQLYVREARRMVSDYVMRQAHCSGEVVAPDSIGLAAYAMDSHHVQRHVKDGKVKNEGDVQMPVGDPYPVSYRSIVPKAGECPNLLVPWSLSSTHMA
;
A
#
# COMPACT_ATOMS: atom_id res chain seq x y z
N TYR A 1 -3.28 -19.74 -13.01
CA TYR A 1 -3.82 -21.10 -12.79
C TYR A 1 -3.04 -22.18 -13.53
N GLN A 2 -2.92 -22.10 -14.87
CA GLN A 2 -2.29 -23.14 -15.69
C GLN A 2 -0.85 -23.48 -15.28
N HIS A 3 -0.03 -22.47 -14.94
CA HIS A 3 1.34 -22.66 -14.44
C HIS A 3 1.40 -23.70 -13.30
N TYR A 4 0.51 -23.58 -12.32
CA TYR A 4 0.48 -24.46 -11.14
C TYR A 4 -0.20 -25.81 -11.37
N GLN A 5 -0.68 -26.10 -12.59
CA GLN A 5 -1.05 -27.47 -12.99
C GLN A 5 0.19 -28.32 -13.25
N ASN A 6 1.32 -27.70 -13.62
CA ASN A 6 2.57 -28.39 -13.87
C ASN A 6 3.23 -28.80 -12.54
N ALA A 7 3.57 -30.09 -12.38
CA ALA A 7 4.28 -30.59 -11.21
C ALA A 7 5.65 -29.91 -11.01
N GLY A 8 6.30 -29.45 -12.09
CA GLY A 8 7.57 -28.72 -12.02
C GLY A 8 7.46 -27.28 -11.48
N ALA A 9 6.25 -26.74 -11.33
CA ALA A 9 6.04 -25.44 -10.67
C ALA A 9 6.12 -25.50 -9.14
N TRP A 10 6.27 -26.70 -8.57
CA TRP A 10 6.10 -27.00 -7.15
C TRP A 10 7.44 -27.41 -6.53
N ASN A 11 8.37 -26.46 -6.43
CA ASN A 11 9.77 -26.68 -6.06
C ASN A 11 9.98 -27.00 -4.57
N TRP A 12 9.16 -26.41 -3.68
CA TRP A 12 9.38 -26.47 -2.23
C TRP A 12 8.25 -27.18 -1.46
N GLN A 13 7.15 -27.49 -2.15
CA GLN A 13 6.04 -28.28 -1.62
C GLN A 13 5.27 -28.86 -2.80
N SER A 14 4.55 -29.96 -2.62
CA SER A 14 3.62 -30.46 -3.66
C SER A 14 2.33 -29.62 -3.71
N ARG A 15 1.64 -29.60 -4.85
CA ARG A 15 0.30 -29.00 -4.99
C ARG A 15 -0.68 -29.55 -3.95
N ALA A 16 -0.65 -30.86 -3.73
CA ALA A 16 -1.53 -31.52 -2.77
C ALA A 16 -1.26 -31.03 -1.34
N SER A 17 0.01 -30.90 -0.94
CA SER A 17 0.39 -30.43 0.40
C SER A 17 0.08 -28.96 0.66
N PHE A 18 -0.12 -28.14 -0.37
CA PHE A 18 -0.53 -26.74 -0.20
C PHE A 18 -1.97 -26.60 0.32
N GLY A 19 -2.85 -27.57 0.04
CA GLY A 19 -4.21 -27.59 0.58
C GLY A 19 -5.22 -26.66 -0.11
N ASN A 20 -4.85 -26.04 -1.24
CA ASN A 20 -5.71 -25.20 -2.08
C ASN A 20 -6.44 -24.04 -1.35
N ALA A 21 -5.93 -23.56 -0.22
CA ALA A 21 -6.49 -22.43 0.52
C ALA A 21 -5.95 -21.11 -0.03
N GLY A 22 -6.83 -20.22 -0.47
CA GLY A 22 -6.51 -18.86 -0.92
C GLY A 22 -7.10 -17.79 0.00
N GLN A 23 -7.04 -16.53 -0.42
CA GLN A 23 -7.61 -15.41 0.33
C GLN A 23 -9.13 -15.34 0.11
N GLY A 24 -9.93 -15.85 1.05
CA GLY A 24 -11.39 -15.81 0.99
C GLY A 24 -12.04 -16.85 0.05
N GLY A 25 -11.25 -17.79 -0.49
CA GLY A 25 -11.72 -18.81 -1.42
C GLY A 25 -10.63 -19.82 -1.77
N PRO A 26 -10.86 -20.71 -2.76
CA PRO A 26 -9.82 -21.62 -3.21
C PRO A 26 -8.64 -20.86 -3.85
N ALA A 27 -7.42 -21.31 -3.58
CA ALA A 27 -6.21 -20.80 -4.21
C ALA A 27 -6.22 -21.02 -5.73
N PHE A 28 -6.68 -22.18 -6.16
CA PHE A 28 -6.82 -22.59 -7.55
C PHE A 28 -8.23 -23.14 -7.75
N ASN A 29 -9.01 -22.45 -8.57
CA ASN A 29 -10.37 -22.86 -8.91
C ASN A 29 -10.36 -23.55 -10.28
N ASP A 30 -10.59 -24.86 -10.29
CA ASP A 30 -10.53 -25.64 -11.53
C ASP A 30 -11.71 -25.33 -12.48
N THR A 31 -12.84 -24.85 -11.95
CA THR A 31 -14.03 -24.47 -12.73
C THR A 31 -13.83 -23.15 -13.47
N THR A 32 -13.35 -22.12 -12.76
CA THR A 32 -13.13 -20.78 -13.35
C THR A 32 -11.73 -20.61 -13.93
N GLN A 33 -10.83 -21.56 -13.67
CA GLN A 33 -9.41 -21.51 -14.03
C GLN A 33 -8.69 -20.27 -13.48
N VAL A 34 -9.10 -19.82 -12.29
CA VAL A 34 -8.49 -18.67 -11.59
C VAL A 34 -7.50 -19.16 -10.54
N ALA A 35 -6.36 -18.47 -10.45
CA ALA A 35 -5.46 -18.58 -9.30
C ALA A 35 -5.59 -17.29 -8.47
N SER A 36 -5.95 -17.41 -7.20
CA SER A 36 -6.09 -16.27 -6.27
C SER A 36 -4.82 -15.99 -5.46
N VAL A 37 -3.83 -16.88 -5.54
CA VAL A 37 -2.49 -16.73 -4.95
C VAL A 37 -1.44 -17.27 -5.92
N PHE A 38 -0.27 -16.62 -5.96
CA PHE A 38 0.82 -16.94 -6.88
C PHE A 38 2.12 -16.29 -6.41
N GLU A 39 3.26 -16.89 -6.76
CA GLU A 39 4.57 -16.32 -6.53
C GLU A 39 4.80 -15.08 -7.43
N PRO A 40 5.36 -13.97 -6.92
CA PRO A 40 5.57 -12.77 -7.73
C PRO A 40 6.39 -13.00 -8.99
N LYS A 41 7.50 -13.75 -8.93
CA LYS A 41 8.27 -14.09 -10.13
C LYS A 41 7.48 -14.85 -11.20
N VAL A 42 6.47 -15.63 -10.80
CA VAL A 42 5.62 -16.37 -11.74
C VAL A 42 4.66 -15.41 -12.42
N ALA A 43 4.08 -14.48 -11.66
CA ALA A 43 3.23 -13.43 -12.23
C ALA A 43 4.02 -12.53 -13.20
N GLU A 44 5.22 -12.11 -12.80
CA GLU A 44 6.13 -11.34 -13.65
C GLU A 44 6.48 -12.08 -14.94
N ALA A 45 6.91 -13.35 -14.86
CA ALA A 45 7.26 -14.13 -16.03
C ALA A 45 6.08 -14.31 -17.01
N ILE A 46 4.86 -14.52 -16.49
CA ILE A 46 3.65 -14.60 -17.32
C ILE A 46 3.35 -13.24 -17.96
N TYR A 47 3.46 -12.15 -17.21
CA TYR A 47 3.18 -10.81 -17.74
C TYR A 47 4.19 -10.42 -18.83
N VAL A 48 5.48 -10.71 -18.64
CA VAL A 48 6.52 -10.53 -19.65
C VAL A 48 6.24 -11.38 -20.90
N ALA A 49 5.79 -12.62 -20.73
CA ALA A 49 5.40 -13.47 -21.85
C ALA A 49 4.21 -12.90 -22.64
N MET A 50 3.19 -12.38 -21.95
CA MET A 50 2.04 -11.71 -22.58
C MET A 50 2.46 -10.48 -23.38
N LEU A 51 3.36 -9.65 -22.83
CA LEU A 51 3.90 -8.49 -23.53
C LEU A 51 4.67 -8.89 -24.80
N ALA A 52 5.44 -9.97 -24.74
CA ALA A 52 6.19 -10.48 -25.88
C ALA A 52 5.28 -11.07 -26.96
N GLU A 53 4.23 -11.80 -26.57
CA GLU A 53 3.23 -12.37 -27.49
C GLU A 53 2.50 -11.28 -28.28
N GLU A 54 2.17 -10.16 -27.61
CA GLU A 54 1.49 -9.01 -28.21
C GLU A 54 2.47 -7.99 -28.84
N GLU A 55 3.76 -8.32 -28.90
CA GLU A 55 4.83 -7.47 -29.44
C GLU A 55 4.86 -6.05 -28.84
N VAL A 56 4.47 -5.90 -27.57
CA VAL A 56 4.41 -4.61 -26.88
C VAL A 56 5.82 -4.12 -26.58
N PRO A 57 6.26 -2.96 -27.12
CA PRO A 57 7.58 -2.42 -26.81
C PRO A 57 7.65 -1.97 -25.36
N VAL A 58 8.57 -2.57 -24.59
CA VAL A 58 8.84 -2.17 -23.20
C VAL A 58 10.04 -1.25 -23.16
N ILE A 59 9.84 -0.04 -22.65
CA ILE A 59 10.89 0.95 -22.42
C ILE A 59 11.08 1.11 -20.92
N THR A 60 12.30 0.90 -20.45
CA THR A 60 12.68 1.20 -19.07
C THR A 60 13.24 2.61 -18.96
N GLY A 61 12.86 3.33 -17.91
CA GLY A 61 13.30 4.68 -17.61
C GLY A 61 12.28 5.41 -16.74
N ARG A 62 12.63 6.60 -16.25
CA ARG A 62 11.76 7.45 -15.44
C ARG A 62 11.31 8.66 -16.26
N VAL A 63 10.04 9.01 -16.14
CA VAL A 63 9.51 10.27 -16.69
C VAL A 63 10.13 11.43 -15.91
N ASP A 64 10.59 12.45 -16.62
CA ASP A 64 11.04 13.71 -16.04
C ASP A 64 9.84 14.40 -15.36
N LEU A 65 9.85 14.54 -14.04
CA LEU A 65 8.68 15.05 -13.31
C LEU A 65 8.48 16.56 -13.46
N ASP A 66 9.53 17.29 -13.85
CA ASP A 66 9.48 18.74 -14.01
C ASP A 66 9.01 19.13 -15.41
N ASP A 67 9.64 18.55 -16.45
CA ASP A 67 9.43 18.92 -17.85
C ASP A 67 9.09 17.72 -18.76
N GLY A 68 8.74 16.57 -18.17
CA GLY A 68 8.49 15.33 -18.92
C GLY A 68 7.21 15.31 -19.74
N VAL A 69 6.22 16.14 -19.40
CA VAL A 69 4.93 16.19 -20.11
C VAL A 69 4.93 17.35 -21.09
N VAL A 70 5.20 17.05 -22.37
CA VAL A 70 5.29 18.08 -23.41
C VAL A 70 3.92 18.30 -24.04
N MET A 71 3.28 19.42 -23.69
CA MET A 71 1.94 19.80 -24.14
C MET A 71 1.94 20.58 -25.45
N SER A 72 0.92 20.38 -26.28
CA SER A 72 0.63 21.19 -27.48
C SER A 72 -0.87 21.20 -27.78
N GLY A 73 -1.47 22.38 -27.86
CA GLY A 73 -2.91 22.52 -28.17
C GLY A 73 -3.83 21.84 -27.15
N GLY A 74 -3.47 21.89 -25.86
CA GLY A 74 -4.22 21.25 -24.76
C GLY A 74 -4.09 19.73 -24.71
N LYS A 75 -3.14 19.13 -25.44
CA LYS A 75 -2.91 17.67 -25.48
C LYS A 75 -1.47 17.36 -25.15
N ILE A 76 -1.23 16.20 -24.54
CA ILE A 76 0.13 15.65 -24.45
C ILE A 76 0.56 15.29 -25.87
N ASN A 77 1.69 15.80 -26.32
CA ASN A 77 2.29 15.48 -27.61
C ASN A 77 3.38 14.42 -27.43
N ARG A 78 4.22 14.58 -26.40
CA ARG A 78 5.33 13.70 -26.08
C ARG A 78 5.53 13.55 -24.59
N LEU A 79 6.04 12.39 -24.17
CA LEU A 79 6.67 12.21 -22.87
C LEU A 79 8.19 12.25 -23.03
N LYS A 80 8.88 12.92 -22.12
CA LYS A 80 10.34 12.96 -22.00
C LYS A 80 10.76 12.22 -20.74
N LEU A 81 11.76 11.36 -20.88
CA LEU A 81 12.41 10.68 -19.78
C LEU A 81 13.57 11.51 -19.23
N GLU A 82 14.01 11.21 -18.00
CA GLU A 82 15.17 11.87 -17.36
C GLU A 82 16.46 11.75 -18.19
N ASP A 83 16.60 10.70 -19.00
CA ASP A 83 17.74 10.50 -19.89
C ASP A 83 17.60 11.18 -21.27
N GLY A 84 16.55 11.99 -21.45
CA GLY A 84 16.31 12.79 -22.65
C GLY A 84 15.65 12.07 -23.80
N ARG A 85 15.34 10.76 -23.69
CA ARG A 85 14.52 10.07 -24.70
C ARG A 85 13.09 10.62 -24.70
N GLU A 86 12.52 10.76 -25.89
CA GLU A 86 11.16 11.28 -26.08
C GLU A 86 10.27 10.27 -26.81
N PHE A 87 9.00 10.21 -26.39
CA PHE A 87 8.00 9.28 -26.93
C PHE A 87 6.72 10.02 -27.31
N ALA A 88 6.39 10.03 -28.60
CA ALA A 88 5.16 10.61 -29.10
C ALA A 88 4.02 9.59 -29.09
N GLY A 89 2.80 10.08 -28.84
CA GLY A 89 1.61 9.23 -28.75
C GLY A 89 0.35 10.00 -29.11
N LYS A 90 -0.69 9.28 -29.52
CA LYS A 90 -2.03 9.87 -29.74
C LYS A 90 -2.83 9.95 -28.45
N ILE A 91 -2.67 8.93 -27.60
CA ILE A 91 -3.29 8.78 -26.28
C ILE A 91 -2.18 8.37 -25.32
N PHE A 92 -2.25 8.89 -24.10
CA PHE A 92 -1.37 8.56 -23.00
C PHE A 92 -2.19 7.97 -21.86
N ILE A 93 -1.65 6.96 -21.17
CA ILE A 93 -2.30 6.33 -20.03
C ILE A 93 -1.36 6.48 -18.84
N ASP A 94 -1.79 7.21 -17.83
CA ASP A 94 -1.08 7.31 -16.55
C ASP A 94 -1.52 6.16 -15.64
N ALA A 95 -0.72 5.09 -15.65
CA ALA A 95 -0.87 3.95 -14.77
C ALA A 95 0.12 3.98 -13.60
N SER A 96 0.71 5.13 -13.27
CA SER A 96 1.52 5.30 -12.05
C SER A 96 0.64 5.27 -10.80
N TYR A 97 1.22 4.90 -9.66
CA TYR A 97 0.51 5.01 -8.38
C TYR A 97 0.29 6.47 -7.97
N GLU A 98 1.13 7.37 -8.50
CA GLU A 98 1.27 8.76 -8.08
C GLU A 98 0.49 9.77 -8.90
N GLY A 99 0.03 9.39 -10.10
CA GLY A 99 -0.59 10.31 -11.05
C GLY A 99 0.42 11.33 -11.57
N ASP A 100 1.63 10.88 -11.90
CA ASP A 100 2.77 11.75 -12.23
C ASP A 100 2.59 12.55 -13.53
N LEU A 101 1.68 12.15 -14.43
CA LEU A 101 1.37 12.94 -15.60
C LEU A 101 0.40 14.09 -15.31
N LEU A 102 -0.34 14.05 -14.20
CA LEU A 102 -1.40 15.03 -13.90
C LEU A 102 -0.88 16.48 -13.83
N PRO A 103 0.18 16.80 -13.05
CA PRO A 103 0.66 18.18 -12.94
C PRO A 103 1.17 18.72 -14.27
N GLY A 104 2.01 17.95 -14.97
CA GLY A 104 2.59 18.36 -16.26
C GLY A 104 1.56 18.47 -17.38
N ALA A 105 0.45 17.72 -17.30
CA ALA A 105 -0.67 17.82 -18.23
C ALA A 105 -1.65 18.96 -17.89
N GLY A 106 -1.44 19.68 -16.78
CA GLY A 106 -2.37 20.72 -16.32
C GLY A 106 -3.73 20.18 -15.89
N VAL A 107 -3.79 18.92 -15.45
CA VAL A 107 -5.02 18.26 -15.01
C VAL A 107 -5.23 18.51 -13.52
N SER A 108 -6.45 18.88 -13.13
CA SER A 108 -6.79 19.09 -11.73
C SER A 108 -6.66 17.81 -10.91
N PHE A 109 -6.09 17.90 -9.71
CA PHE A 109 -6.00 16.80 -8.76
C PHE A 109 -6.12 17.29 -7.31
N THR A 110 -6.36 16.34 -6.40
CA THR A 110 -6.37 16.52 -4.95
C THR A 110 -5.44 15.50 -4.28
N VAL A 111 -5.06 15.76 -3.03
CA VAL A 111 -4.24 14.89 -2.20
C VAL A 111 -4.77 14.94 -0.76
N GLY A 112 -4.65 13.84 -0.03
CA GLY A 112 -5.07 13.76 1.36
C GLY A 112 -6.54 13.41 1.51
N ARG A 113 -7.19 13.91 2.56
CA ARG A 113 -8.56 13.52 2.92
C ARG A 113 -9.49 14.70 2.82
N GLU A 114 -10.55 14.57 2.03
CA GLU A 114 -11.63 15.55 1.99
C GLU A 114 -12.46 15.50 3.28
N ALA A 115 -13.11 16.60 3.61
CA ALA A 115 -14.07 16.63 4.71
C ALA A 115 -15.37 15.90 4.30
N ASN A 116 -16.04 15.29 5.26
CA ASN A 116 -17.35 14.64 5.08
C ASN A 116 -18.35 15.54 4.30
N VAL A 117 -18.37 16.83 4.65
CA VAL A 117 -19.28 17.83 4.06
C VAL A 117 -19.00 18.13 2.58
N ALA A 118 -17.80 17.84 2.07
CA ALA A 118 -17.44 18.13 0.67
C ALA A 118 -18.22 17.27 -0.32
N HIS A 119 -18.54 16.03 0.06
CA HIS A 119 -19.18 15.05 -0.81
C HIS A 119 -20.41 14.36 -0.20
N GLY A 120 -20.79 14.72 1.03
CA GLY A 120 -21.89 14.08 1.76
C GLY A 120 -21.52 12.68 2.28
N GLU A 121 -20.24 12.48 2.59
CA GLU A 121 -19.67 11.20 3.01
C GLU A 121 -19.51 11.13 4.54
N THR A 122 -19.26 9.94 5.09
CA THR A 122 -19.11 9.76 6.55
C THR A 122 -17.84 9.03 6.97
N TYR A 123 -17.12 8.47 6.00
CA TYR A 123 -15.96 7.62 6.21
C TYR A 123 -14.64 8.22 5.68
N ASN A 124 -14.68 9.33 4.93
CA ASN A 124 -13.50 10.13 4.62
C ASN A 124 -13.15 11.10 5.77
N GLY A 125 -12.10 11.89 5.59
CA GLY A 125 -11.58 12.80 6.62
C GLY A 125 -10.88 12.09 7.79
N ILE A 126 -10.65 12.83 8.87
CA ILE A 126 -10.13 12.30 10.14
C ILE A 126 -11.10 11.29 10.76
N GLN A 127 -10.61 10.15 11.24
CA GLN A 127 -11.41 9.02 11.73
C GLN A 127 -10.80 8.41 13.00
N ALA A 128 -10.99 9.08 14.13
CA ALA A 128 -10.55 8.59 15.45
C ALA A 128 -11.62 7.77 16.19
N ALA A 129 -12.92 7.98 15.93
CA ALA A 129 -13.99 7.16 16.52
C ALA A 129 -14.18 5.82 15.80
N ARG A 130 -13.93 5.77 14.49
CA ARG A 130 -14.11 4.56 13.66
C ARG A 130 -12.87 3.66 13.60
N ALA A 131 -11.71 4.15 14.03
CA ALA A 131 -10.44 3.41 14.14
C ALA A 131 -10.53 2.30 15.21
N THR A 132 -11.24 1.22 14.88
CA THR A 132 -11.52 0.09 15.76
C THR A 132 -10.81 -1.18 15.34
N LYS A 133 -10.28 -1.19 14.11
CA LYS A 133 -9.52 -2.29 13.54
C LYS A 133 -8.02 -2.03 13.69
N ASN A 134 -7.24 -3.11 13.65
CA ASN A 134 -5.79 -3.13 13.84
C ASN A 134 -5.29 -2.12 14.89
N GLN A 135 -5.94 -2.01 16.04
CA GLN A 135 -5.55 -1.08 17.09
C GLN A 135 -4.40 -1.65 17.94
N LEU A 136 -3.66 -0.73 18.57
CA LEU A 136 -2.76 -1.09 19.67
C LEU A 136 -3.56 -1.67 20.84
N ARG A 137 -2.89 -2.43 21.71
CA ARG A 137 -3.48 -2.87 22.98
C ARG A 137 -3.94 -1.66 23.79
N ASP A 138 -4.93 -1.85 24.65
CA ASP A 138 -5.38 -0.77 25.53
C ASP A 138 -4.35 -0.44 26.60
N GLY A 139 -4.16 0.85 26.89
CA GLY A 139 -3.29 1.32 27.97
C GLY A 139 -1.85 1.62 27.58
N ILE A 140 -1.51 1.65 26.28
CA ILE A 140 -0.17 2.02 25.84
C ILE A 140 0.11 3.49 26.17
N ASP A 141 1.10 3.72 27.03
CA ASP A 141 1.55 5.04 27.41
C ASP A 141 2.25 5.75 26.24
N PRO A 142 2.00 7.05 26.01
CA PRO A 142 2.52 7.78 24.86
C PRO A 142 3.89 8.41 25.05
N TYR A 143 4.45 8.40 26.25
CA TYR A 143 5.65 9.16 26.60
C TYR A 143 6.91 8.29 26.60
N VAL A 144 8.06 8.90 26.34
CA VAL A 144 9.36 8.22 26.32
C VAL A 144 9.62 7.51 27.66
N THR A 145 9.40 8.22 28.77
CA THR A 145 9.34 7.62 30.11
C THR A 145 7.86 7.43 30.49
N PRO A 146 7.39 6.19 30.72
CA PRO A 146 6.01 5.93 31.08
C PRO A 146 5.51 6.79 32.24
N GLY A 147 4.32 7.38 32.08
CA GLY A 147 3.68 8.26 33.06
C GLY A 147 4.29 9.66 33.18
N ASN A 148 5.37 9.98 32.46
CA ASN A 148 6.04 11.28 32.56
C ASN A 148 5.92 12.10 31.26
N ALA A 149 4.93 12.98 31.22
CA ALA A 149 4.69 13.86 30.08
C ALA A 149 5.89 14.77 29.73
N ALA A 150 6.72 15.14 30.71
CA ALA A 150 7.90 15.98 30.48
C ALA A 150 9.02 15.26 29.71
N SER A 151 8.95 13.93 29.57
CA SER A 151 9.90 13.16 28.78
C SER A 151 9.66 13.25 27.26
N GLY A 152 8.56 13.88 26.83
CA GLY A 152 8.18 13.96 25.43
C GLY A 152 7.44 12.71 24.94
N LEU A 153 6.79 12.83 23.78
CA LEU A 153 6.06 11.73 23.13
C LEU A 153 7.01 10.74 22.47
N LEU A 154 6.56 9.49 22.35
CA LEU A 154 7.25 8.46 21.58
C LEU A 154 7.37 8.84 20.10
N PRO A 155 8.42 8.35 19.40
CA PRO A 155 8.56 8.56 17.96
C PRO A 155 7.29 8.19 17.18
N GLY A 156 6.82 9.12 16.34
CA GLY A 156 5.65 8.91 15.50
C GLY A 156 4.29 9.00 16.22
N VAL A 157 4.25 9.48 17.47
CA VAL A 157 3.00 9.79 18.19
C VAL A 157 2.75 11.29 18.20
N ASN A 158 1.58 11.70 17.69
CA ASN A 158 1.11 13.08 17.71
C ASN A 158 0.37 13.40 19.03
N ALA A 159 0.33 14.67 19.42
CA ALA A 159 -0.35 15.10 20.64
C ALA A 159 -1.89 14.90 20.56
N ASP A 160 -2.45 15.02 19.36
CA ASP A 160 -3.87 14.82 19.07
C ASP A 160 -4.05 14.38 17.59
N ALA A 161 -5.29 14.17 17.17
CA ALA A 161 -5.61 13.73 15.80
C ALA A 161 -5.44 14.86 14.75
N GLY A 162 -5.22 16.11 15.17
CA GLY A 162 -5.10 17.29 14.30
C GLY A 162 -6.43 17.88 13.84
N GLY A 163 -7.57 17.40 14.34
CA GLY A 163 -8.90 17.87 13.99
C GLY A 163 -10.01 16.96 14.53
N ALA A 164 -11.25 17.34 14.30
CA ALA A 164 -12.42 16.53 14.65
C ALA A 164 -12.69 15.47 13.57
N ASP A 165 -13.37 14.38 13.93
CA ASP A 165 -13.78 13.36 12.97
C ASP A 165 -14.56 13.96 11.79
N GLY A 166 -14.25 13.51 10.57
CA GLY A 166 -14.81 14.01 9.32
C GLY A 166 -14.22 15.33 8.82
N SER A 167 -13.23 15.91 9.52
CA SER A 167 -12.49 17.09 9.03
C SER A 167 -11.50 16.70 7.94
N ALA A 168 -11.25 17.61 7.00
CA ALA A 168 -10.23 17.46 5.97
C ALA A 168 -8.81 17.58 6.53
N ASP A 169 -7.85 16.90 5.90
CA ASP A 169 -6.43 17.17 6.06
C ASP A 169 -5.62 16.72 4.83
N ASN A 170 -4.30 16.96 4.85
CA ASN A 170 -3.40 16.61 3.75
C ASN A 170 -2.61 15.31 4.01
N LYS A 171 -3.09 14.45 4.92
CA LYS A 171 -2.39 13.23 5.33
C LYS A 171 -2.81 12.05 4.47
N LEU A 172 -1.91 11.08 4.32
CA LEU A 172 -2.10 9.90 3.49
C LEU A 172 -2.17 8.64 4.35
N GLN A 173 -2.95 7.65 3.92
CA GLN A 173 -2.93 6.33 4.57
C GLN A 173 -1.54 5.69 4.48
N ALA A 174 -1.17 4.86 5.47
CA ALA A 174 0.17 4.31 5.58
C ALA A 174 0.57 3.41 4.40
N TYR A 175 1.88 3.37 4.12
CA TYR A 175 2.48 2.46 3.14
C TYR A 175 3.32 1.36 3.80
N CYS A 176 3.46 0.26 3.09
CA CYS A 176 4.37 -0.84 3.41
C CYS A 176 4.78 -1.58 2.13
N PHE A 177 5.79 -2.42 2.19
CA PHE A 177 6.01 -3.48 1.21
C PHE A 177 5.17 -4.70 1.59
N ARG A 178 4.54 -5.33 0.61
CA ARG A 178 4.00 -6.68 0.78
C ARG A 178 5.17 -7.66 0.68
N MET A 179 5.61 -8.17 1.82
CA MET A 179 6.84 -8.97 1.89
C MET A 179 6.56 -10.39 1.43
N VAL A 180 7.50 -10.97 0.70
CA VAL A 180 7.52 -12.42 0.50
C VAL A 180 8.49 -13.02 1.50
N LEU A 181 7.99 -13.91 2.35
CA LEU A 181 8.82 -14.65 3.31
C LEU A 181 8.72 -16.16 3.04
N THR A 182 9.74 -16.91 3.43
CA THR A 182 9.74 -18.38 3.38
C THR A 182 10.28 -18.98 4.68
N ASP A 183 9.77 -20.15 5.03
CA ASP A 183 10.23 -20.98 6.14
C ASP A 183 11.18 -22.11 5.69
N ILE A 184 11.43 -22.25 4.38
CA ILE A 184 12.29 -23.28 3.81
C ILE A 184 13.77 -22.91 3.97
N ALA A 185 14.48 -23.61 4.85
CA ALA A 185 15.88 -23.30 5.18
C ALA A 185 16.82 -23.23 3.95
N ALA A 186 16.63 -24.10 2.95
CA ALA A 186 17.44 -24.11 1.74
C ALA A 186 17.15 -22.94 0.78
N ASN A 187 15.99 -22.29 0.92
CA ASN A 187 15.56 -21.14 0.13
C ASN A 187 15.58 -19.84 0.94
N ARG A 188 16.12 -19.84 2.17
CA ARG A 188 15.92 -18.73 3.10
C ARG A 188 17.18 -17.88 3.23
N VAL A 189 17.05 -16.59 2.95
CA VAL A 189 18.00 -15.54 3.32
C VAL A 189 17.49 -14.86 4.59
N MET A 190 18.24 -14.96 5.69
CA MET A 190 17.84 -14.34 6.96
C MET A 190 17.91 -12.81 6.86
N VAL A 191 16.93 -12.15 7.48
CA VAL A 191 16.93 -10.68 7.57
C VAL A 191 17.96 -10.24 8.61
N ALA A 192 19.01 -9.57 8.14
CA ALA A 192 19.98 -8.93 9.01
C ALA A 192 19.39 -7.66 9.67
N GLN A 193 20.01 -7.20 10.75
CA GLN A 193 19.68 -5.89 11.33
C GLN A 193 19.88 -4.80 10.26
N PRO A 194 18.86 -3.98 9.95
CA PRO A 194 18.99 -2.99 8.88
C PRO A 194 19.90 -1.82 9.28
N PRO A 195 20.52 -1.14 8.31
CA PRO A 195 21.22 0.12 8.57
C PRO A 195 20.31 1.14 9.26
N GLY A 196 20.83 1.81 10.28
CA GLY A 196 20.08 2.82 11.03
C GLY A 196 19.00 2.25 11.97
N TYR A 197 19.01 0.94 12.25
CA TYR A 197 18.11 0.35 13.25
C TYR A 197 18.19 1.08 14.60
N ASN A 198 17.05 1.56 15.07
CA ASN A 198 16.91 2.21 16.37
C ASN A 198 15.80 1.50 17.17
N GLU A 199 16.14 0.98 18.34
CA GLU A 199 15.19 0.29 19.22
C GLU A 199 13.99 1.18 19.59
N ALA A 200 14.22 2.50 19.73
CA ALA A 200 13.17 3.45 20.13
C ALA A 200 12.01 3.54 19.12
N ASP A 201 12.24 3.25 17.84
CA ASP A 201 11.19 3.22 16.82
C ASP A 201 10.20 2.05 17.05
N TYR A 202 10.63 1.01 17.77
CA TYR A 202 9.84 -0.18 18.10
C TYR A 202 9.31 -0.15 19.54
N GLU A 203 9.38 0.97 20.25
CA GLU A 203 8.91 1.05 21.64
C GLU A 203 7.41 0.70 21.77
N LEU A 204 6.58 1.10 20.80
CA LEU A 204 5.17 0.71 20.74
C LEU A 204 4.97 -0.80 20.57
N LEU A 205 5.87 -1.49 19.87
CA LEU A 205 5.86 -2.95 19.74
C LEU A 205 6.13 -3.60 21.11
N PHE A 206 7.16 -3.16 21.82
CA PHE A 206 7.49 -3.70 23.13
C PHE A 206 6.38 -3.46 24.15
N ARG A 207 5.85 -2.24 24.23
CA ARG A 207 4.72 -1.94 25.12
C ARG A 207 3.47 -2.76 24.78
N SER A 208 3.22 -3.02 23.49
CA SER A 208 2.10 -3.88 23.08
C SER A 208 2.28 -5.32 23.54
N ILE A 209 3.51 -5.84 23.46
CA ILE A 209 3.88 -7.17 23.97
C ILE A 209 3.75 -7.23 25.49
N GLU A 210 4.26 -6.23 26.20
CA GLU A 210 4.17 -6.10 27.66
C GLU A 210 2.71 -5.99 28.12
N ALA A 211 1.84 -5.37 27.31
CA ALA A 211 0.39 -5.33 27.49
C ALA A 211 -0.33 -6.63 27.03
N GLY A 212 0.40 -7.71 26.75
CA GLY A 212 -0.15 -9.04 26.48
C GLY A 212 -0.38 -9.40 25.01
N GLN A 213 0.13 -8.63 24.05
CA GLN A 213 0.11 -9.04 22.64
C GLN A 213 1.11 -10.17 22.37
N THR A 214 0.60 -11.33 21.96
CA THR A 214 1.42 -12.53 21.68
C THR A 214 1.50 -12.90 20.19
N SER A 215 0.67 -12.28 19.35
CA SER A 215 0.60 -12.55 17.91
C SER A 215 0.03 -11.33 17.15
N GLY A 216 -0.18 -11.47 15.84
CA GLY A 216 -0.76 -10.40 15.01
C GLY A 216 0.18 -9.21 14.83
N PHE A 217 1.44 -9.48 14.51
CA PHE A 217 2.43 -8.43 14.18
C PHE A 217 2.55 -8.21 12.67
N PHE A 218 2.22 -9.21 11.86
CA PHE A 218 1.94 -9.13 10.42
C PHE A 218 1.38 -10.47 9.94
N LYS A 219 0.73 -10.48 8.78
CA LYS A 219 0.14 -11.69 8.20
C LYS A 219 1.23 -12.57 7.60
N LEU A 220 1.03 -13.88 7.65
CA LEU A 220 1.85 -14.89 7.01
C LEU A 220 0.96 -15.70 6.07
N ASP A 221 0.23 -15.00 5.19
CA ASP A 221 -0.74 -15.63 4.30
C ASP A 221 0.01 -16.46 3.26
N LEU A 222 -0.18 -17.78 3.28
CA LEU A 222 0.61 -18.68 2.47
C LEU A 222 0.27 -18.55 0.97
N MET A 223 1.33 -18.59 0.18
CA MET A 223 1.33 -18.71 -1.27
C MET A 223 2.01 -20.04 -1.66
N PRO A 224 1.96 -20.44 -2.95
CA PRO A 224 2.66 -21.64 -3.42
C PRO A 224 4.14 -21.67 -3.01
N ASN A 225 4.69 -22.88 -2.94
CA ASN A 225 6.10 -23.11 -2.60
C ASN A 225 6.57 -22.57 -1.24
N ARG A 226 5.71 -22.68 -0.21
CA ARG A 226 6.05 -22.30 1.19
C ARG A 226 6.56 -20.86 1.29
N LYS A 227 5.91 -19.98 0.54
CA LYS A 227 6.10 -18.53 0.57
C LYS A 227 4.89 -17.86 1.18
N THR A 228 5.01 -16.59 1.54
CA THR A 228 3.90 -15.79 2.05
C THR A 228 3.68 -14.53 1.24
N ASP A 229 2.46 -14.03 1.25
CA ASP A 229 2.11 -12.64 1.00
C ASP A 229 1.92 -11.98 2.37
N SER A 230 2.99 -11.38 2.90
CA SER A 230 3.00 -10.82 4.25
C SER A 230 2.67 -9.33 4.24
N ASN A 231 1.61 -8.99 4.96
CA ASN A 231 1.05 -7.64 5.00
C ASN A 231 0.59 -7.26 6.42
N ASN A 232 0.14 -6.02 6.59
CA ASN A 232 -0.24 -5.41 7.85
C ASN A 232 -1.33 -6.19 8.60
N THR A 233 -1.12 -6.39 9.90
CA THR A 233 -2.18 -6.72 10.86
C THR A 233 -1.79 -6.29 12.27
N GLY A 234 -2.75 -5.79 13.05
CA GLY A 234 -2.53 -5.30 14.41
C GLY A 234 -2.04 -3.86 14.51
N GLY A 235 -1.98 -3.33 15.74
CA GLY A 235 -1.65 -1.93 16.07
C GLY A 235 -0.28 -1.42 15.69
N ILE A 236 0.68 -2.34 15.56
CA ILE A 236 2.08 -2.05 15.26
C ILE A 236 2.59 -3.20 14.41
N SER A 237 2.83 -2.90 13.13
CA SER A 237 2.99 -3.91 12.08
C SER A 237 3.77 -3.32 10.90
N THR A 238 3.63 -3.87 9.70
CA THR A 238 4.40 -3.50 8.52
C THR A 238 4.13 -2.09 8.03
N ASP A 239 2.95 -1.53 8.30
CA ASP A 239 2.65 -0.13 7.96
C ASP A 239 3.57 0.82 8.72
N PHE A 240 4.29 1.66 7.97
CA PHE A 240 5.07 2.75 8.58
C PHE A 240 4.17 3.98 8.74
N ILE A 241 3.26 3.89 9.72
CA ILE A 241 2.18 4.87 9.93
C ILE A 241 2.75 6.28 10.11
N GLY A 242 2.23 7.23 9.32
CA GLY A 242 2.61 8.65 9.36
C GLY A 242 3.97 8.97 8.75
N LYS A 243 4.56 8.07 7.95
CA LYS A 243 5.91 8.22 7.36
C LYS A 243 5.91 8.37 5.85
N ASN A 244 4.88 9.03 5.33
CA ASN A 244 4.71 9.36 3.92
C ASN A 244 4.19 10.79 3.69
N TYR A 245 4.18 11.60 4.75
CA TYR A 245 3.83 13.02 4.71
C TYR A 245 4.44 13.77 5.90
N GLY A 246 4.48 15.10 5.79
CA GLY A 246 4.89 16.01 6.84
C GLY A 246 4.50 17.46 6.55
N PRO A 247 4.98 18.42 7.35
CA PRO A 247 4.70 19.83 7.12
C PRO A 247 5.23 20.29 5.76
N GLY A 248 4.32 20.64 4.85
CA GLY A 248 4.66 21.17 3.51
C GLY A 248 5.08 20.12 2.47
N TRP A 249 5.02 18.83 2.77
CA TRP A 249 5.39 17.76 1.83
C TRP A 249 4.57 16.48 2.06
N ASN A 250 4.42 15.68 1.00
CA ASN A 250 3.94 14.31 1.07
C ASN A 250 4.52 13.49 -0.08
N TRP A 251 4.24 12.18 -0.13
CA TRP A 251 4.74 11.30 -1.20
C TRP A 251 4.55 11.86 -2.61
N ALA A 252 3.40 12.50 -2.89
CA ALA A 252 3.12 13.07 -4.19
C ALA A 252 3.94 14.33 -4.51
N THR A 253 4.50 15.02 -3.52
CA THR A 253 5.35 16.21 -3.76
C THR A 253 6.82 15.86 -3.98
N LEU A 254 7.22 14.60 -3.75
CA LEU A 254 8.60 14.16 -3.86
C LEU A 254 9.00 13.85 -5.30
N ASP A 255 10.28 14.09 -5.62
CA ASP A 255 10.89 13.59 -6.85
C ASP A 255 11.22 12.08 -6.78
N HIS A 256 11.77 11.51 -7.85
CA HIS A 256 12.06 10.08 -7.90
C HIS A 256 13.12 9.64 -6.89
N ASP A 257 14.17 10.43 -6.67
CA ASP A 257 15.26 10.06 -5.77
C ASP A 257 14.85 10.21 -4.30
N GLU A 258 14.05 11.23 -3.99
CA GLU A 258 13.40 11.41 -2.69
C GLU A 258 12.42 10.27 -2.39
N ARG A 259 11.60 9.83 -3.37
CA ARG A 259 10.71 8.67 -3.21
C ARG A 259 11.50 7.39 -2.96
N ILE A 260 12.63 7.19 -3.64
CA ILE A 260 13.50 6.02 -3.42
C ILE A 260 14.13 6.06 -2.03
N ALA A 261 14.62 7.22 -1.60
CA ALA A 261 15.17 7.40 -0.26
C ALA A 261 14.11 7.13 0.82
N LEU A 262 12.87 7.58 0.61
CA LEU A 262 11.77 7.32 1.53
C LEU A 262 11.32 5.86 1.50
N ALA A 263 11.20 5.23 0.33
CA ALA A 263 10.92 3.81 0.20
C ALA A 263 11.97 2.96 0.93
N LYS A 264 13.25 3.37 0.90
CA LYS A 264 14.29 2.69 1.66
C LYS A 264 14.08 2.77 3.18
N GLN A 265 13.52 3.88 3.68
CA GLN A 265 13.13 3.99 5.09
C GLN A 265 11.98 3.02 5.43
N HIS A 266 10.99 2.86 4.55
CA HIS A 266 9.93 1.85 4.71
C HIS A 266 10.48 0.41 4.70
N GLU A 267 11.45 0.11 3.83
CA GLU A 267 12.13 -1.19 3.82
C GLU A 267 12.87 -1.42 5.16
N ASN A 268 13.64 -0.43 5.63
CA ASN A 268 14.37 -0.53 6.88
C ASN A 268 13.42 -0.70 8.09
N TRP A 269 12.27 -0.01 8.10
CA TRP A 269 11.22 -0.20 9.10
C TRP A 269 10.78 -1.67 9.18
N GLN A 270 10.46 -2.29 8.05
CA GLN A 270 9.98 -3.67 8.02
C GLN A 270 11.07 -4.71 8.28
N ARG A 271 12.27 -4.50 7.75
CA ARG A 271 13.43 -5.34 8.09
C ARG A 271 13.73 -5.29 9.57
N GLY A 272 13.68 -4.09 10.17
CA GLY A 272 13.89 -3.92 11.59
C GLY A 272 12.76 -4.50 12.43
N LEU A 273 11.51 -4.49 11.94
CA LEU A 273 10.39 -5.19 12.59
C LEU A 273 10.65 -6.70 12.65
N ILE A 274 10.98 -7.32 11.51
CA ILE A 274 11.33 -8.75 11.43
C ILE A 274 12.49 -9.05 12.37
N TRP A 275 13.58 -8.28 12.27
CA TRP A 275 14.76 -8.49 13.08
C TRP A 275 14.45 -8.35 14.58
N THR A 276 13.65 -7.36 14.98
CA THR A 276 13.24 -7.14 16.38
C THR A 276 12.47 -8.34 16.91
N LEU A 277 11.47 -8.80 16.16
CA LEU A 277 10.65 -9.96 16.53
C LEU A 277 11.45 -11.24 16.62
N GLN A 278 12.55 -11.39 15.88
CA GLN A 278 13.39 -12.58 15.87
C GLN A 278 14.51 -12.55 16.93
N ASN A 279 15.03 -11.37 17.27
CA ASN A 279 16.32 -11.26 17.97
C ASN A 279 16.25 -10.45 19.27
N HIS A 280 15.32 -9.51 19.41
CA HIS A 280 15.38 -8.53 20.49
C HIS A 280 15.09 -9.16 21.87
N PRO A 281 15.88 -8.88 22.92
CA PRO A 281 15.71 -9.49 24.24
C PRO A 281 14.36 -9.17 24.90
N ARG A 282 13.79 -7.99 24.64
CA ARG A 282 12.45 -7.60 25.14
C ARG A 282 11.29 -8.36 24.49
N VAL A 283 11.52 -9.07 23.38
CA VAL A 283 10.49 -9.93 22.76
C VAL A 283 10.55 -11.32 23.41
N PRO A 284 9.47 -11.84 24.01
CA PRO A 284 9.46 -13.18 24.61
C PRO A 284 9.95 -14.29 23.67
N VAL A 285 10.59 -15.31 24.23
CA VAL A 285 11.12 -16.46 23.48
C VAL A 285 10.05 -17.13 22.61
N SER A 286 8.82 -17.25 23.10
CA SER A 286 7.71 -17.84 22.33
C SER A 286 7.41 -17.07 21.05
N ILE A 287 7.45 -15.73 21.11
CA ILE A 287 7.27 -14.86 19.93
C ILE A 287 8.49 -14.99 19.03
N ARG A 288 9.72 -14.90 19.57
CA ARG A 288 10.95 -15.06 18.77
C ARG A 288 10.96 -16.37 18.00
N ASN A 289 10.61 -17.47 18.64
CA ASN A 289 10.54 -18.79 18.01
C ASN A 289 9.49 -18.86 16.89
N ALA A 290 8.36 -18.18 17.01
CA ALA A 290 7.32 -18.15 15.98
C ALA A 290 7.78 -17.42 14.70
N TYR A 291 8.70 -16.45 14.82
CA TYR A 291 9.23 -15.70 13.69
C TYR A 291 10.61 -16.17 13.22
N ALA A 292 11.34 -16.97 14.00
CA ALA A 292 12.75 -17.32 13.75
C ALA A 292 12.98 -18.04 12.41
N SER A 293 11.97 -18.80 11.95
CA SER A 293 12.07 -19.54 10.69
C SER A 293 11.79 -18.70 9.46
N TRP A 294 11.26 -17.48 9.58
CA TRP A 294 10.87 -16.69 8.42
C TRP A 294 12.02 -15.81 7.94
N GLY A 295 12.31 -15.85 6.65
CA GLY A 295 13.27 -14.97 6.01
C GLY A 295 12.89 -14.72 4.55
N LEU A 296 13.70 -13.96 3.84
CA LEU A 296 13.45 -13.68 2.42
C LEU A 296 13.71 -14.93 1.57
N PRO A 297 12.87 -15.25 0.59
CA PRO A 297 13.15 -16.33 -0.35
C PRO A 297 14.31 -15.95 -1.27
N ALA A 298 15.32 -16.82 -1.35
CA ALA A 298 16.51 -16.65 -2.18
C ALA A 298 16.18 -16.63 -3.68
N ASP A 299 15.00 -17.12 -4.05
CA ASP A 299 14.53 -17.29 -5.42
C ASP A 299 13.43 -16.30 -5.86
N GLU A 300 13.14 -15.26 -5.08
CA GLU A 300 12.32 -14.09 -5.49
C GLU A 300 13.16 -12.82 -5.45
N PHE A 301 12.84 -11.85 -6.32
CA PHE A 301 13.51 -10.54 -6.37
C PHE A 301 15.03 -10.66 -6.31
N THR A 302 15.58 -11.61 -7.08
CA THR A 302 17.01 -11.98 -7.04
C THR A 302 17.93 -10.84 -7.49
N ASP A 303 17.35 -9.87 -8.19
CA ASP A 303 17.93 -8.63 -8.69
C ASP A 303 17.83 -7.45 -7.69
N ASN A 304 17.12 -7.62 -6.56
CA ASN A 304 16.89 -6.58 -5.56
C ASN A 304 17.13 -7.06 -4.11
N GLY A 305 18.14 -7.91 -3.91
CA GLY A 305 18.48 -8.41 -2.58
C GLY A 305 17.34 -9.18 -1.90
N ASN A 306 16.53 -9.87 -2.70
CA ASN A 306 15.35 -10.64 -2.31
C ASN A 306 14.22 -9.81 -1.67
N TRP A 307 14.22 -8.50 -1.88
CA TRP A 307 13.18 -7.59 -1.42
C TRP A 307 12.26 -7.13 -2.56
N PRO A 308 10.95 -7.04 -2.34
CA PRO A 308 10.03 -6.52 -3.35
C PRO A 308 10.44 -5.12 -3.85
N TRP A 309 10.36 -4.90 -5.16
CA TRP A 309 10.72 -3.62 -5.79
C TRP A 309 9.78 -2.48 -5.37
N GLN A 310 8.47 -2.74 -5.36
CA GLN A 310 7.47 -1.69 -5.27
C GLN A 310 6.96 -1.50 -3.84
N LEU A 311 7.09 -0.27 -3.34
CA LEU A 311 6.39 0.16 -2.14
C LEU A 311 4.88 0.19 -2.44
N TYR A 312 4.06 -0.34 -1.54
CA TYR A 312 2.61 -0.33 -1.72
C TYR A 312 2.06 1.07 -1.41
N VAL A 313 2.19 1.96 -2.39
CA VAL A 313 1.58 3.30 -2.39
C VAL A 313 0.08 3.11 -2.63
N ARG A 314 -0.71 3.32 -1.59
CA ARG A 314 -2.17 3.11 -1.62
C ARG A 314 -2.94 4.34 -2.04
N GLU A 315 -2.33 5.51 -1.92
CA GLU A 315 -2.96 6.79 -2.16
C GLU A 315 -1.88 7.84 -2.40
N ALA A 316 -2.02 8.66 -3.43
CA ALA A 316 -1.16 9.81 -3.71
C ALA A 316 -2.04 10.94 -4.28
N ARG A 317 -1.81 11.35 -5.53
CA ARG A 317 -2.76 12.23 -6.23
C ARG A 317 -3.99 11.44 -6.66
N ARG A 318 -5.16 12.08 -6.55
CA ARG A 318 -6.39 11.67 -7.22
C ARG A 318 -6.80 12.76 -8.16
N MET A 319 -7.01 12.42 -9.44
CA MET A 319 -7.54 13.36 -10.42
C MET A 319 -8.87 13.93 -9.93
N VAL A 320 -9.23 15.14 -10.35
CA VAL A 320 -10.58 15.69 -10.11
C VAL A 320 -11.22 15.91 -11.46
N SER A 321 -12.08 14.98 -11.88
CA SER A 321 -12.84 15.04 -13.13
C SER A 321 -14.22 15.68 -12.95
N ASP A 322 -15.03 15.68 -14.02
CA ASP A 322 -16.46 16.03 -14.01
C ASP A 322 -17.30 14.95 -13.31
N TYR A 323 -16.71 13.77 -13.06
CA TYR A 323 -17.32 12.70 -12.28
C TYR A 323 -16.33 12.19 -11.23
N VAL A 324 -16.68 12.36 -9.95
CA VAL A 324 -15.89 11.89 -8.80
C VAL A 324 -16.59 10.68 -8.21
N MET A 325 -15.93 9.52 -8.27
CA MET A 325 -16.33 8.31 -7.54
C MET A 325 -16.32 8.63 -6.05
N ARG A 326 -17.31 8.11 -5.33
CA ARG A 326 -17.66 8.52 -3.96
C ARG A 326 -18.16 7.31 -3.20
N GLN A 327 -18.17 7.40 -1.88
CA GLN A 327 -18.71 6.38 -0.98
C GLN A 327 -20.09 5.88 -1.43
N ALA A 328 -20.97 6.79 -1.89
CA ALA A 328 -22.31 6.45 -2.37
C ALA A 328 -22.31 5.56 -3.63
N HIS A 329 -21.26 5.63 -4.46
CA HIS A 329 -21.11 4.71 -5.60
C HIS A 329 -20.71 3.31 -5.12
N CYS A 330 -19.75 3.26 -4.19
CA CYS A 330 -19.25 2.01 -3.63
C CYS A 330 -20.29 1.29 -2.76
N SER A 331 -21.19 2.03 -2.09
CA SER A 331 -22.33 1.46 -1.34
C SER A 331 -23.53 1.09 -2.23
N GLY A 332 -23.52 1.44 -3.52
CA GLY A 332 -24.63 1.19 -4.44
C GLY A 332 -25.81 2.18 -4.33
N GLU A 333 -25.70 3.22 -3.50
CA GLU A 333 -26.69 4.30 -3.41
C GLU A 333 -26.79 5.12 -4.71
N VAL A 334 -25.67 5.26 -5.41
CA VAL A 334 -25.58 5.87 -6.74
C VAL A 334 -24.92 4.86 -7.68
N VAL A 335 -25.50 4.69 -8.87
CA VAL A 335 -24.96 3.77 -9.89
C VAL A 335 -24.34 4.59 -11.02
N ALA A 336 -23.07 4.34 -11.33
CA ALA A 336 -22.43 4.97 -12.48
C ALA A 336 -23.07 4.46 -13.79
N PRO A 337 -23.59 5.35 -14.66
CA PRO A 337 -24.32 4.94 -15.86
C PRO A 337 -23.41 4.46 -17.00
N ASP A 338 -22.12 4.75 -16.90
CA ASP A 338 -21.10 4.57 -17.94
C ASP A 338 -19.95 3.69 -17.45
N SER A 339 -20.30 2.48 -17.02
CA SER A 339 -19.36 1.51 -16.44
C SER A 339 -18.31 1.03 -17.44
N ILE A 340 -17.05 1.02 -17.01
CA ILE A 340 -15.93 0.35 -17.70
C ILE A 340 -15.35 -0.83 -16.92
N GLY A 341 -15.92 -1.12 -15.76
CA GLY A 341 -15.45 -2.16 -14.87
C GLY A 341 -16.28 -2.23 -13.60
N LEU A 342 -16.15 -3.34 -12.88
CA LEU A 342 -16.77 -3.53 -11.57
C LEU A 342 -15.66 -3.58 -10.51
N ALA A 343 -15.83 -2.83 -9.45
CA ALA A 343 -15.07 -2.99 -8.22
C ALA A 343 -15.93 -3.74 -7.19
N ALA A 344 -15.30 -4.51 -6.31
CA ALA A 344 -16.04 -5.37 -5.36
C ALA A 344 -15.34 -5.49 -4.00
N TYR A 345 -14.22 -4.79 -3.80
CA TYR A 345 -13.53 -4.80 -2.52
C TYR A 345 -14.25 -3.88 -1.53
N ALA A 346 -14.15 -4.21 -0.23
CA ALA A 346 -14.62 -3.34 0.83
C ALA A 346 -13.93 -1.97 0.71
N MET A 347 -14.63 -0.90 1.05
CA MET A 347 -13.97 0.40 1.19
C MET A 347 -13.11 0.35 2.44
N ASP A 348 -11.80 0.41 2.26
CA ASP A 348 -10.85 0.45 3.36
C ASP A 348 -9.79 1.53 3.19
N SER A 349 -9.31 2.03 4.32
CA SER A 349 -8.08 2.78 4.41
C SER A 349 -7.19 2.11 5.44
N HIS A 350 -5.88 2.32 5.34
CA HIS A 350 -4.97 1.98 6.43
C HIS A 350 -4.91 3.11 7.47
N HIS A 351 -4.27 2.87 8.61
CA HIS A 351 -4.03 3.92 9.59
C HIS A 351 -3.23 5.07 8.98
N VAL A 352 -3.59 6.31 9.32
CA VAL A 352 -2.96 7.53 8.82
C VAL A 352 -1.92 8.05 9.79
N GLN A 353 -2.20 8.00 11.09
CA GLN A 353 -1.32 8.52 12.15
C GLN A 353 -1.53 7.79 13.48
N ARG A 354 -0.65 8.08 14.44
CA ARG A 354 -0.83 7.74 15.86
C ARG A 354 -0.98 9.03 16.66
N HIS A 355 -1.85 9.03 17.65
CA HIS A 355 -2.10 10.19 18.49
C HIS A 355 -2.37 9.82 19.94
N VAL A 356 -2.27 10.79 20.83
CA VAL A 356 -2.74 10.65 22.21
C VAL A 356 -4.24 10.87 22.29
N LYS A 357 -4.95 9.90 22.88
CA LYS A 357 -6.37 9.98 23.22
C LYS A 357 -6.58 9.41 24.61
N ASP A 358 -7.17 10.21 25.50
CA ASP A 358 -7.41 9.84 26.90
C ASP A 358 -6.14 9.33 27.62
N GLY A 359 -5.01 10.00 27.37
CA GLY A 359 -3.70 9.68 27.96
C GLY A 359 -3.03 8.42 27.41
N LYS A 360 -3.54 7.85 26.31
CA LYS A 360 -3.03 6.61 25.70
C LYS A 360 -2.76 6.80 24.22
N VAL A 361 -1.86 5.99 23.66
CA VAL A 361 -1.65 5.96 22.20
C VAL A 361 -2.83 5.25 21.53
N LYS A 362 -3.39 5.87 20.50
CA LYS A 362 -4.37 5.29 19.59
C LYS A 362 -3.93 5.53 18.15
N ASN A 363 -4.16 4.54 17.29
CA ASN A 363 -4.01 4.77 15.85
C ASN A 363 -5.31 5.42 15.33
N GLU A 364 -5.19 6.30 14.34
CA GLU A 364 -6.29 6.99 13.66
C GLU A 364 -6.29 6.61 12.18
N GLY A 365 -7.46 6.54 11.55
CA GLY A 365 -7.66 5.93 10.23
C GLY A 365 -8.13 4.48 10.37
N ASP A 366 -7.65 3.57 9.51
CA ASP A 366 -8.10 2.17 9.43
C ASP A 366 -9.62 2.03 9.44
N VAL A 367 -10.21 2.68 8.45
CA VAL A 367 -11.64 2.56 8.18
C VAL A 367 -11.85 1.30 7.38
N GLN A 368 -12.87 0.52 7.74
CA GLN A 368 -13.28 -0.66 6.99
C GLN A 368 -14.80 -0.66 6.88
N MET A 369 -15.32 -0.47 5.66
CA MET A 369 -16.74 -0.48 5.34
C MET A 369 -17.02 -1.58 4.29
N PRO A 370 -17.80 -2.61 4.65
CA PRO A 370 -18.17 -3.62 3.68
C PRO A 370 -19.05 -3.02 2.57
N VAL A 371 -18.89 -3.52 1.36
CA VAL A 371 -19.77 -3.24 0.21
C VAL A 371 -20.66 -4.47 -0.02
N GLY A 372 -21.94 -4.23 -0.32
CA GLY A 372 -22.92 -5.32 -0.45
C GLY A 372 -22.78 -6.11 -1.75
N ASP A 373 -22.50 -5.40 -2.85
CA ASP A 373 -22.44 -5.93 -4.20
C ASP A 373 -21.29 -5.27 -4.98
N PRO A 374 -20.78 -5.90 -6.06
CA PRO A 374 -19.90 -5.23 -7.00
C PRO A 374 -20.53 -3.95 -7.55
N TYR A 375 -19.79 -2.85 -7.57
CA TYR A 375 -20.25 -1.54 -8.00
C TYR A 375 -19.55 -1.07 -9.29
N PRO A 376 -20.27 -0.37 -10.19
CA PRO A 376 -19.71 0.14 -11.44
C PRO A 376 -18.71 1.29 -11.27
N VAL A 377 -17.61 1.24 -12.01
CA VAL A 377 -16.63 2.34 -12.13
C VAL A 377 -16.87 3.12 -13.41
N SER A 378 -17.13 4.42 -13.28
CA SER A 378 -17.45 5.31 -14.41
C SER A 378 -16.24 5.55 -15.31
N TYR A 379 -16.42 5.50 -16.63
CA TYR A 379 -15.44 5.99 -17.60
C TYR A 379 -15.03 7.44 -17.32
N ARG A 380 -15.98 8.29 -16.94
CA ARG A 380 -15.70 9.70 -16.64
C ARG A 380 -14.77 9.89 -15.43
N SER A 381 -14.62 8.89 -14.58
CA SER A 381 -13.66 8.96 -13.46
C SER A 381 -12.20 8.79 -13.90
N ILE A 382 -11.94 8.21 -15.08
CA ILE A 382 -10.57 7.98 -15.57
C ILE A 382 -10.14 8.96 -16.67
N VAL A 383 -10.95 9.98 -16.97
CA VAL A 383 -10.59 11.03 -17.94
C VAL A 383 -10.58 12.41 -17.25
N PRO A 384 -9.70 13.34 -17.67
CA PRO A 384 -9.69 14.71 -17.16
C PRO A 384 -11.00 15.46 -17.41
N LYS A 385 -11.19 16.59 -16.72
CA LYS A 385 -12.35 17.46 -16.97
C LYS A 385 -12.38 17.94 -18.41
N ALA A 386 -13.58 18.22 -18.91
CA ALA A 386 -13.73 18.88 -20.18
C ALA A 386 -12.94 20.20 -20.21
N GLY A 387 -12.00 20.32 -21.16
CA GLY A 387 -11.14 21.50 -21.32
C GLY A 387 -9.73 21.37 -20.75
N GLU A 388 -9.40 20.29 -20.03
CA GLU A 388 -8.03 20.03 -19.55
C GLU A 388 -7.21 19.27 -20.60
N CYS A 389 -7.05 17.95 -20.46
CA CYS A 389 -6.22 17.12 -21.34
C CYS A 389 -7.02 15.95 -21.95
N PRO A 390 -7.55 16.07 -23.18
CA PRO A 390 -8.50 15.11 -23.74
C PRO A 390 -7.86 13.82 -24.26
N ASN A 391 -6.53 13.71 -24.24
CA ASN A 391 -5.80 12.52 -24.68
C ASN A 391 -5.02 11.81 -23.56
N LEU A 392 -5.43 12.02 -22.31
CA LEU A 392 -4.92 11.33 -21.14
C LEU A 392 -6.02 10.44 -20.53
N LEU A 393 -5.67 9.20 -20.18
CA LEU A 393 -6.46 8.31 -19.34
C LEU A 393 -5.72 8.05 -18.03
N VAL A 394 -6.43 8.01 -16.91
CA VAL A 394 -5.85 7.91 -15.55
C VAL A 394 -6.58 6.80 -14.78
N PRO A 395 -6.28 5.51 -15.04
CA PRO A 395 -6.97 4.39 -14.42
C PRO A 395 -6.59 4.15 -12.94
N TRP A 396 -5.46 4.67 -12.47
CA TRP A 396 -4.98 4.40 -11.09
C TRP A 396 -5.26 5.57 -10.15
N SER A 397 -4.68 6.75 -10.44
CA SER A 397 -5.00 8.02 -9.76
C SER A 397 -6.31 8.64 -10.26
N LEU A 398 -7.32 7.79 -10.45
CA LEU A 398 -8.61 8.18 -10.99
C LEU A 398 -9.33 9.18 -10.08
N SER A 399 -10.41 9.74 -10.62
CA SER A 399 -11.24 10.72 -9.93
C SER A 399 -12.15 10.05 -8.91
N SER A 400 -11.67 9.97 -7.67
CA SER A 400 -12.39 9.48 -6.50
C SER A 400 -12.13 10.32 -5.24
N THR A 401 -13.01 10.20 -4.24
CA THR A 401 -12.74 10.70 -2.88
C THR A 401 -11.78 9.78 -2.15
N HIS A 402 -11.20 10.24 -1.03
CA HIS A 402 -10.31 9.40 -0.22
C HIS A 402 -10.87 8.01 0.12
N MET A 403 -12.20 7.90 0.27
CA MET A 403 -12.82 6.63 0.66
C MET A 403 -13.21 5.73 -0.51
N ALA A 404 -13.32 6.28 -1.72
CA ALA A 404 -13.97 5.62 -2.85
C ALA A 404 -13.01 4.99 -3.85
#